data_AF-A0A942A8T3-F1
#
_entry.id   AF-A0A942A8T3-F1
#
_cell.length_a   1.000
_cell.length_b   1.000
_cell.length_c   1.000
_cell.angle_alpha   90.00
_cell.angle_beta   90.00
_cell.angle_gamma   90.00
#
_symmetry.space_group_name_H-M   'P 1'
#
loop_
_entity.id
_entity.type
_entity.pdbx_description
1 polymer ?
#
loop_
_entity_poly.entity_id
_entity_poly.type
_entity_poly.pdbx_seq_one_letter_code
_entity_poly.pdbx_strand_id
1 'polypeptide(L)'
;MGKRWAKAVGTVLAAALCAPLGAGCAAEKSEFTVTIFSDVHHGDYNYNDFACTDGLKKLEKILIETPESEFYVNLGDMVDYLKDGKTDFYDEVAAVLRGHNLNLYHPEEKNYAAGGRTIYNLMGNHEAAFIRKAELSDYIPYVEGVGSVYSFRHGGILFLAIDANFDRETGSDEPSVLRTSTKFILPEAVLNWAAAETAAKMDDGVKGIVWLSHIAFKDIENESRFRLVFELNKYGVPLTVFEGHTHAEAFDEWYDDDNPDRTLVTIYTLPAVTSGATYKYYNVTFSEGKVKQIDKHLSAAIDAS
;
A
#
# COMPACT_ATOMS: atom_id res chain seq x y z
N MET A 1 48.23 13.41 48.19
CA MET A 1 46.75 13.52 48.32
C MET A 1 46.14 13.16 46.97
N GLY A 2 45.80 11.88 46.77
CA GLY A 2 45.20 11.38 45.52
C GLY A 2 43.78 10.92 45.79
N LYS A 3 42.79 11.51 45.10
CA LYS A 3 41.39 11.09 45.20
C LYS A 3 41.12 10.01 44.14
N ARG A 4 40.99 8.77 44.62
CA ARG A 4 40.39 7.64 43.90
C ARG A 4 38.87 7.82 43.91
N TRP A 5 38.23 7.76 42.75
CA TRP A 5 36.78 7.60 42.64
C TRP A 5 36.46 6.13 42.41
N ALA A 6 35.62 5.59 43.29
CA ALA A 6 35.20 4.20 43.30
C ALA A 6 34.16 3.94 42.19
N LYS A 7 34.33 2.80 41.51
CA LYS A 7 33.35 2.18 40.63
C LYS A 7 32.14 1.76 41.47
N ALA A 8 30.97 2.38 41.25
CA ALA A 8 29.71 1.86 41.74
C ALA A 8 29.29 0.68 40.85
N VAL A 9 29.34 -0.52 41.41
CA VAL A 9 28.72 -1.72 40.85
C VAL A 9 27.23 -1.59 41.12
N GLY A 10 26.47 -1.16 40.10
CA GLY A 10 25.02 -1.11 40.14
C GLY A 10 24.44 -2.48 39.81
N THR A 11 23.90 -3.14 40.82
CA THR A 11 23.11 -4.36 40.74
C THR A 11 21.94 -4.16 39.77
N VAL A 12 21.94 -4.87 38.64
CA VAL A 12 20.74 -4.97 37.79
C VAL A 12 19.77 -5.91 38.50
N LEU A 13 18.82 -5.33 39.23
CA LEU A 13 17.63 -6.05 39.64
C LEU A 13 16.89 -6.46 38.37
N ALA A 14 16.86 -7.77 38.11
CA ALA A 14 15.95 -8.38 37.15
C ALA A 14 14.51 -8.07 37.61
N ALA A 15 13.92 -7.04 37.03
CA ALA A 15 12.49 -6.85 37.08
C ALA A 15 11.87 -7.95 36.20
N ALA A 16 11.43 -9.03 36.85
CA ALA A 16 10.48 -9.97 36.28
C ALA A 16 9.19 -9.20 36.01
N LEU A 17 9.08 -8.63 34.81
CA LEU A 17 7.82 -8.15 34.28
C LEU A 17 7.00 -9.39 33.92
N CYS A 18 5.98 -9.63 34.73
CA CYS A 18 4.91 -10.57 34.44
C CYS A 18 4.43 -10.36 33.00
N ALA A 19 4.70 -11.33 32.15
CA ALA A 19 4.03 -11.46 30.87
C ALA A 19 2.50 -11.49 31.13
N PRO A 20 1.67 -10.77 30.35
CA PRO A 20 0.24 -10.97 30.41
C PRO A 20 -0.06 -12.41 29.93
N LEU A 21 -0.27 -13.30 30.89
CA LEU A 21 -0.91 -14.60 30.66
C LEU A 21 -2.35 -14.33 30.24
N GLY A 22 -2.68 -14.66 28.99
CA GLY A 22 -4.07 -14.70 28.52
C GLY A 22 -4.41 -13.83 27.31
N ALA A 23 -3.52 -13.73 26.31
CA ALA A 23 -4.01 -13.71 24.93
C ALA A 23 -4.03 -15.17 24.49
N GLY A 24 -5.19 -15.83 24.50
CA GLY A 24 -5.33 -17.09 23.81
C GLY A 24 -4.81 -16.90 22.38
N CYS A 25 -4.08 -17.89 21.84
CA CYS A 25 -3.83 -17.97 20.41
C CYS A 25 -5.21 -17.95 19.73
N ALA A 26 -5.71 -16.77 19.40
CA ALA A 26 -6.81 -16.63 18.49
C ALA A 26 -6.32 -17.36 17.24
N ALA A 27 -6.96 -18.49 16.92
CA ALA A 27 -6.64 -19.23 15.72
C ALA A 27 -6.66 -18.22 14.58
N GLU A 28 -5.53 -18.11 13.90
CA GLU A 28 -5.38 -17.20 12.77
C GLU A 28 -6.57 -17.45 11.83
N LYS A 29 -7.36 -16.41 11.54
CA LYS A 29 -8.52 -16.56 10.65
C LYS A 29 -8.02 -17.15 9.34
N SER A 30 -8.56 -18.30 8.97
CA SER A 30 -8.19 -19.02 7.74
C SER A 30 -8.67 -18.31 6.48
N GLU A 31 -9.61 -17.38 6.62
CA GLU A 31 -10.20 -16.61 5.53
C GLU A 31 -10.57 -15.21 6.01
N PHE A 32 -10.27 -14.21 5.20
CA PHE A 32 -10.60 -12.80 5.44
C PHE A 32 -10.78 -12.06 4.12
N THR A 33 -11.55 -10.98 4.15
CA THR A 33 -11.85 -10.16 2.96
C THR A 33 -11.29 -8.76 3.15
N VAL A 34 -10.72 -8.22 2.08
CA VAL A 34 -10.11 -6.88 2.00
C VAL A 34 -10.66 -6.18 0.77
N THR A 35 -11.03 -4.91 0.91
CA THR A 35 -11.34 -4.08 -0.25
C THR A 35 -10.08 -3.34 -0.70
N ILE A 36 -9.73 -3.47 -1.97
CA ILE A 36 -8.58 -2.79 -2.59
C ILE A 36 -9.11 -1.88 -3.71
N PHE A 37 -8.64 -0.64 -3.73
CA PHE A 37 -8.98 0.37 -4.73
C PHE A 37 -7.77 1.26 -5.06
N SER A 38 -7.86 1.99 -6.16
CA SER A 38 -6.80 2.86 -6.68
C SER A 38 -7.40 3.99 -7.50
N ASP A 39 -6.63 5.07 -7.73
CA ASP A 39 -6.93 6.08 -8.74
C ASP A 39 -8.30 6.74 -8.52
N VAL A 40 -8.50 7.25 -7.29
CA VAL A 40 -9.69 8.02 -6.90
C VAL A 40 -9.66 9.41 -7.52
N HIS A 41 -8.48 9.93 -7.92
CA HIS A 41 -8.31 11.13 -8.74
C HIS A 41 -9.32 12.24 -8.40
N HIS A 42 -9.48 12.58 -7.12
CA HIS A 42 -10.41 13.63 -6.74
C HIS A 42 -9.92 14.97 -7.27
N GLY A 43 -10.82 15.76 -7.86
CA GLY A 43 -10.49 17.11 -8.30
C GLY A 43 -11.72 17.93 -8.65
N ASP A 44 -11.50 19.20 -9.02
CA ASP A 44 -12.54 20.19 -9.32
C ASP A 44 -12.95 20.23 -10.80
N TYR A 45 -12.48 19.28 -11.61
CA TYR A 45 -12.74 19.18 -13.04
C TYR A 45 -12.84 17.71 -13.45
N ASN A 46 -13.57 17.40 -14.52
CA ASN A 46 -13.54 16.07 -15.14
C ASN A 46 -12.58 16.08 -16.32
N TYR A 47 -11.87 14.97 -16.53
CA TYR A 47 -10.88 14.82 -17.59
C TYR A 47 -11.09 13.53 -18.38
N ASN A 48 -11.19 13.63 -19.71
CA ASN A 48 -11.55 12.50 -20.57
C ASN A 48 -12.80 11.76 -20.05
N ASP A 49 -12.65 10.47 -19.76
CA ASP A 49 -13.69 9.61 -19.19
C ASP A 49 -13.63 9.53 -17.66
N PHE A 50 -12.81 10.34 -16.98
CA PHE A 50 -12.67 10.35 -15.52
C PHE A 50 -13.60 11.39 -14.88
N ALA A 51 -14.50 10.92 -14.02
CA ALA A 51 -15.39 11.77 -13.23
C ALA A 51 -14.74 12.16 -11.89
N CYS A 52 -13.64 12.91 -11.95
CA CYS A 52 -12.82 13.31 -10.80
C CYS A 52 -13.62 14.16 -9.78
N THR A 53 -14.62 14.93 -10.22
CA THR A 53 -15.52 15.68 -9.33
C THR A 53 -16.35 14.78 -8.40
N ASP A 54 -16.53 13.52 -8.79
CA ASP A 54 -17.27 12.53 -8.02
C ASP A 54 -16.37 11.54 -7.27
N GLY A 55 -15.03 11.66 -7.37
CA GLY A 55 -14.07 10.71 -6.80
C GLY A 55 -14.35 10.34 -5.34
N LEU A 56 -14.56 11.34 -4.47
CA LEU A 56 -14.85 11.11 -3.06
C LEU A 56 -16.21 10.46 -2.80
N LYS A 57 -17.24 10.81 -3.58
CA LYS A 57 -18.56 10.18 -3.48
C LYS A 57 -18.48 8.71 -3.87
N LYS A 58 -17.70 8.40 -4.90
CA LYS A 58 -17.44 7.00 -5.32
C LYS A 58 -16.73 6.24 -4.21
N LEU A 59 -15.69 6.82 -3.63
CA LEU A 59 -14.99 6.23 -2.48
C LEU A 59 -15.95 5.97 -1.31
N GLU A 60 -16.78 6.95 -0.94
CA GLU A 60 -17.77 6.78 0.14
C GLU A 60 -18.72 5.60 -0.15
N LYS A 61 -19.20 5.47 -1.39
CA LYS A 61 -20.05 4.35 -1.79
C LYS A 61 -19.33 3.01 -1.64
N ILE A 62 -18.07 2.90 -2.05
CA ILE A 62 -17.26 1.68 -1.86
C ILE A 62 -17.22 1.30 -0.38
N LEU A 63 -16.93 2.25 0.51
CA LEU A 63 -16.83 2.00 1.94
C LEU A 63 -18.17 1.58 2.57
N ILE A 64 -19.29 2.12 2.08
CA ILE A 64 -20.64 1.75 2.53
C ILE A 64 -21.05 0.36 2.02
N GLU A 65 -20.71 0.02 0.77
CA GLU A 65 -21.12 -1.22 0.10
C GLU A 65 -20.29 -2.43 0.50
N THR A 66 -19.14 -2.22 1.16
CA THR A 66 -18.22 -3.28 1.59
C THR A 66 -18.09 -3.34 3.12
N PRO A 67 -19.20 -3.45 3.86
CA PRO A 67 -19.17 -3.48 5.31
C PRO A 67 -18.58 -4.79 5.86
N GLU A 68 -18.22 -5.77 5.05
CA GLU A 68 -17.58 -7.03 5.47
C GLU A 68 -16.05 -6.97 5.51
N SER A 69 -15.43 -6.01 4.83
CA SER A 69 -13.97 -5.91 4.73
C SER A 69 -13.31 -5.68 6.09
N GLU A 70 -12.25 -6.43 6.37
CA GLU A 70 -11.51 -6.31 7.63
C GLU A 70 -10.66 -5.04 7.66
N PHE A 71 -10.14 -4.65 6.51
CA PHE A 71 -9.45 -3.39 6.26
C PHE A 71 -9.56 -3.02 4.77
N TYR A 72 -9.12 -1.81 4.47
CA TYR A 72 -9.08 -1.27 3.11
C TYR A 72 -7.63 -1.02 2.69
N VAL A 73 -7.37 -1.13 1.40
CA VAL A 73 -6.10 -0.74 0.78
C VAL A 73 -6.38 0.26 -0.32
N ASN A 74 -5.75 1.42 -0.23
CA ASN A 74 -5.71 2.42 -1.27
C ASN A 74 -4.33 2.40 -1.92
N LEU A 75 -4.25 2.05 -3.21
CA LEU A 75 -2.99 1.92 -3.93
C LEU A 75 -2.36 3.27 -4.33
N GLY A 76 -3.08 4.39 -4.24
CA GLY A 76 -2.55 5.72 -4.54
C GLY A 76 -3.42 6.51 -5.52
N ASP A 77 -2.96 7.72 -5.85
CA ASP A 77 -3.64 8.68 -6.73
C ASP A 77 -5.05 9.02 -6.22
N MET A 78 -5.10 9.54 -5.00
CA MET A 78 -6.32 10.02 -4.36
C MET A 78 -6.78 11.36 -4.90
N VAL A 79 -5.85 12.21 -5.34
CA VAL A 79 -6.12 13.58 -5.81
C VAL A 79 -5.50 13.77 -7.20
N ASP A 80 -6.25 14.40 -8.10
CA ASP A 80 -5.82 14.70 -9.47
C ASP A 80 -5.17 16.10 -9.58
N TYR A 81 -4.52 16.37 -10.71
CA TYR A 81 -3.84 17.63 -11.00
C TYR A 81 -4.77 18.85 -10.91
N LEU A 82 -4.66 19.71 -9.89
CA LEU A 82 -5.49 20.92 -9.85
C LEU A 82 -5.39 21.74 -11.15
N LYS A 83 -6.54 22.01 -11.77
CA LYS A 83 -6.68 22.65 -13.09
C LYS A 83 -5.94 23.99 -13.22
N ASP A 84 -5.77 24.69 -12.10
CA ASP A 84 -5.15 26.00 -12.02
C ASP A 84 -3.70 25.97 -11.47
N GLY A 85 -3.12 24.78 -11.22
CA GLY A 85 -1.78 24.65 -10.63
C GLY A 85 -1.65 25.27 -9.23
N LYS A 86 -2.77 25.43 -8.52
CA LYS A 86 -2.80 26.04 -7.20
C LYS A 86 -2.15 25.12 -6.15
N THR A 87 -1.51 25.79 -5.20
CA THR A 87 -0.51 25.29 -4.24
C THR A 87 -1.09 24.55 -3.03
N ASP A 88 -2.39 24.33 -2.96
CA ASP A 88 -3.04 23.77 -1.77
C ASP A 88 -3.29 22.26 -1.91
N PHE A 89 -2.65 21.61 -2.90
CA PHE A 89 -2.73 20.17 -3.14
C PHE A 89 -2.35 19.35 -1.89
N TYR A 90 -1.40 19.83 -1.08
CA TYR A 90 -1.10 19.22 0.22
C TYR A 90 -2.29 19.29 1.18
N ASP A 91 -2.92 20.45 1.31
CA ASP A 91 -4.06 20.63 2.21
C ASP A 91 -5.28 19.83 1.73
N GLU A 92 -5.44 19.66 0.42
CA GLU A 92 -6.50 18.86 -0.19
C GLU A 92 -6.24 17.35 -0.06
N VAL A 93 -5.06 16.85 -0.42
CA VAL A 93 -4.66 15.46 -0.15
C VAL A 93 -4.81 15.15 1.33
N ALA A 94 -4.28 16.01 2.19
CA ALA A 94 -4.39 15.81 3.62
C ALA A 94 -5.84 16.01 4.12
N ALA A 95 -6.66 16.88 3.53
CA ALA A 95 -8.08 17.01 3.86
C ALA A 95 -8.92 15.83 3.37
N VAL A 96 -8.59 15.21 2.24
CA VAL A 96 -9.21 13.97 1.77
C VAL A 96 -8.86 12.83 2.72
N LEU A 97 -7.58 12.72 3.08
CA LEU A 97 -7.10 11.71 4.03
C LEU A 97 -7.65 11.94 5.46
N ARG A 98 -7.81 13.20 5.91
CA ARG A 98 -8.38 13.56 7.23
C ARG A 98 -9.91 13.56 7.28
N GLY A 99 -10.57 14.12 6.27
CA GLY A 99 -11.98 14.52 6.25
C GLY A 99 -12.98 13.36 6.19
N HIS A 100 -12.52 12.18 5.78
CA HIS A 100 -13.35 10.97 5.74
C HIS A 100 -13.25 10.09 6.99
N ASN A 101 -12.64 10.57 8.09
CA ASN A 101 -12.47 9.77 9.31
C ASN A 101 -11.77 8.40 9.02
N LEU A 102 -10.99 8.36 7.95
CA LEU A 102 -10.20 7.21 7.55
C LEU A 102 -9.00 7.21 8.48
N ASN A 103 -9.01 6.32 9.47
CA ASN A 103 -7.87 6.13 10.34
C ASN A 103 -6.67 5.73 9.48
N LEU A 104 -5.77 6.67 9.36
CA LEU A 104 -4.45 6.49 8.80
C LEU A 104 -3.65 5.67 9.79
N TYR A 105 -2.86 4.75 9.28
CA TYR A 105 -2.03 3.86 10.07
C TYR A 105 -1.10 4.66 10.99
N HIS A 106 -1.41 4.72 12.28
CA HIS A 106 -0.44 5.06 13.32
C HIS A 106 -0.06 3.76 14.06
N PRO A 107 1.22 3.33 14.04
CA PRO A 107 1.65 2.14 14.77
C PRO A 107 1.35 2.18 16.28
N GLU A 108 1.15 3.37 16.84
CA GLU A 108 1.02 3.59 18.28
C GLU A 108 -0.39 4.02 18.75
N GLU A 109 -1.33 4.34 17.85
CA GLU A 109 -2.64 4.88 18.23
C GLU A 109 -3.81 3.97 17.83
N LYS A 110 -4.48 3.42 18.85
CA LYS A 110 -5.77 2.75 18.71
C LYS A 110 -6.89 3.79 18.71
N ASN A 111 -7.79 3.72 17.70
CA ASN A 111 -9.05 4.48 17.51
C ASN A 111 -8.80 5.87 16.87
N TYR A 112 -9.47 6.34 15.80
CA TYR A 112 -10.91 6.67 15.57
C TYR A 112 -11.28 6.82 14.05
N ALA A 113 -12.02 5.92 13.37
CA ALA A 113 -13.48 5.83 13.23
C ALA A 113 -14.19 6.68 12.12
N ALA A 114 -14.24 6.16 10.89
CA ALA A 114 -15.47 5.99 10.11
C ALA A 114 -15.73 4.48 10.06
N GLY A 115 -16.61 3.98 10.94
CA GLY A 115 -16.80 2.53 11.16
C GLY A 115 -15.65 1.81 11.90
N GLY A 116 -14.52 2.49 12.17
CA GLY A 116 -13.41 1.97 12.99
C GLY A 116 -12.43 1.05 12.24
N ARG A 117 -12.42 1.08 10.91
CA ARG A 117 -11.55 0.23 10.08
C ARG A 117 -10.33 0.96 9.57
N THR A 118 -9.25 0.22 9.38
CA THR A 118 -7.95 0.76 8.93
C THR A 118 -7.93 0.86 7.42
N ILE A 119 -7.40 1.96 6.88
CA ILE A 119 -7.04 2.08 5.46
C ILE A 119 -5.53 2.16 5.34
N TYR A 120 -4.95 1.20 4.64
CA TYR A 120 -3.55 1.20 4.27
C TYR A 120 -3.38 2.00 2.98
N ASN A 121 -2.77 3.18 3.09
CA ASN A 121 -2.55 4.06 1.96
C ASN A 121 -1.16 3.85 1.38
N LEU A 122 -1.09 3.83 0.07
CA LEU A 122 0.12 3.94 -0.71
C LEU A 122 0.16 5.32 -1.36
N MET A 123 1.36 5.73 -1.77
CA MET A 123 1.54 6.99 -2.46
C MET A 123 1.49 6.75 -3.96
N GLY A 124 0.63 7.47 -4.66
CA GLY A 124 0.58 7.47 -6.11
C GLY A 124 1.53 8.49 -6.74
N ASN A 125 1.62 8.45 -8.07
CA ASN A 125 2.50 9.35 -8.81
C ASN A 125 1.95 10.77 -8.85
N HIS A 126 0.64 10.96 -8.73
CA HIS A 126 0.03 12.27 -8.61
C HIS A 126 0.42 12.90 -7.27
N GLU A 127 0.34 12.17 -6.15
CA GLU A 127 0.85 12.71 -4.87
C GLU A 127 2.34 13.05 -4.93
N ALA A 128 3.15 12.13 -5.45
CA ALA A 128 4.60 12.26 -5.51
C ALA A 128 5.07 13.40 -6.44
N ALA A 129 4.29 13.78 -7.45
CA ALA A 129 4.61 14.87 -8.39
C ALA A 129 4.44 16.29 -7.80
N PHE A 130 3.80 16.41 -6.63
CA PHE A 130 3.53 17.70 -5.99
C PHE A 130 4.03 17.83 -4.56
N ILE A 131 4.12 16.72 -3.83
CA ILE A 131 4.47 16.71 -2.41
C ILE A 131 5.67 15.81 -2.20
N ARG A 132 6.64 16.22 -1.37
CA ARG A 132 7.74 15.33 -1.03
C ARG A 132 7.22 14.21 -0.16
N LYS A 133 7.71 13.00 -0.38
CA LYS A 133 7.32 11.79 0.35
C LYS A 133 7.31 11.96 1.87
N ALA A 134 8.35 12.61 2.40
CA ALA A 134 8.50 12.88 3.82
C ALA A 134 7.44 13.85 4.39
N GLU A 135 6.85 14.72 3.57
CA GLU A 135 5.80 15.65 4.02
C GLU A 135 4.47 14.91 4.25
N LEU A 136 4.26 13.73 3.66
CA LEU A 136 3.09 12.88 3.89
C LEU A 136 3.32 11.79 4.95
N SER A 137 4.40 11.85 5.73
CA SER A 137 4.76 10.78 6.68
C SER A 137 3.71 10.51 7.76
N ASP A 138 2.89 11.52 8.08
CA ASP A 138 1.77 11.41 9.03
C ASP A 138 0.61 10.57 8.47
N TYR A 139 0.60 10.36 7.16
CA TYR A 139 -0.48 9.71 6.41
C TYR A 139 -0.05 8.38 5.79
N ILE A 140 1.19 8.35 5.30
CA ILE A 140 1.80 7.22 4.61
C ILE A 140 3.17 7.02 5.24
N PRO A 141 3.44 5.86 5.87
CA PRO A 141 4.74 5.59 6.48
C PRO A 141 5.91 5.87 5.52
N TYR A 142 6.95 6.49 6.06
CA TYR A 142 8.12 6.91 5.31
C TYR A 142 9.40 6.42 6.00
N VAL A 143 10.33 5.88 5.21
CA VAL A 143 11.66 5.49 5.65
C VAL A 143 12.68 6.36 4.93
N GLU A 144 13.45 7.13 5.72
CA GLU A 144 14.46 8.05 5.19
C GLU A 144 15.47 7.32 4.30
N GLY A 145 15.70 7.86 3.10
CA GLY A 145 16.59 7.27 2.10
C GLY A 145 16.05 6.04 1.36
N VAL A 146 14.83 5.59 1.67
CA VAL A 146 14.16 4.46 0.98
C VAL A 146 12.89 4.92 0.27
N GLY A 147 12.02 5.70 0.91
CA GLY A 147 10.76 6.18 0.33
C GLY A 147 9.54 5.87 1.20
N SER A 148 8.35 5.97 0.61
CA SER A 148 7.06 5.73 1.28
C SER A 148 6.70 4.24 1.34
N VAL A 149 7.51 3.47 2.07
CA VAL A 149 7.41 2.01 2.18
C VAL A 149 7.04 1.56 3.58
N TYR A 150 6.30 0.45 3.69
CA TYR A 150 6.02 -0.23 4.96
C TYR A 150 5.51 -1.65 4.73
N SER A 151 5.43 -2.43 5.80
CA SER A 151 4.82 -3.75 5.77
C SER A 151 3.98 -4.05 7.00
N PHE A 152 3.02 -4.95 6.83
CA PHE A 152 2.17 -5.43 7.91
C PHE A 152 1.78 -6.89 7.68
N ARG A 153 1.33 -7.57 8.73
CA ARG A 153 0.88 -8.97 8.68
C ARG A 153 -0.60 -9.06 8.99
N HIS A 154 -1.31 -9.90 8.26
CA HIS A 154 -2.70 -10.24 8.54
C HIS A 154 -3.05 -11.62 7.98
N GLY A 155 -3.69 -12.48 8.77
CA GLY A 155 -4.20 -13.79 8.31
C GLY A 155 -3.15 -14.68 7.61
N GLY A 156 -1.92 -14.74 8.15
CA GLY A 156 -0.83 -15.49 7.55
C GLY A 156 -0.22 -14.87 6.29
N ILE A 157 -0.56 -13.62 5.95
CA ILE A 157 -0.01 -12.92 4.79
C ILE A 157 0.88 -11.76 5.25
N LEU A 158 2.05 -11.63 4.62
CA LEU A 158 2.89 -10.44 4.70
C LEU A 158 2.55 -9.49 3.55
N PHE A 159 2.02 -8.33 3.87
CA PHE A 159 1.76 -7.26 2.91
C PHE A 159 2.96 -6.31 2.88
N LEU A 160 3.47 -6.02 1.70
CA LEU A 160 4.55 -5.07 1.42
C LEU A 160 3.98 -3.93 0.58
N ALA A 161 3.91 -2.73 1.16
CA ALA A 161 3.63 -1.50 0.42
C ALA A 161 4.94 -0.99 -0.19
N ILE A 162 5.05 -1.10 -1.50
CA ILE A 162 6.25 -0.77 -2.27
C ILE A 162 6.04 0.55 -3.00
N ASP A 163 6.96 1.48 -2.78
CA ASP A 163 7.01 2.76 -3.47
C ASP A 163 7.89 2.64 -4.71
N ALA A 164 7.28 2.84 -5.87
CA ALA A 164 7.94 2.85 -7.17
C ALA A 164 7.96 4.25 -7.81
N ASN A 165 7.57 5.31 -7.08
CA ASN A 165 7.56 6.68 -7.60
C ASN A 165 8.98 7.26 -7.61
N PHE A 166 9.83 6.74 -8.49
CA PHE A 166 11.20 7.19 -8.72
C PHE A 166 11.42 7.33 -10.22
N ASP A 167 11.95 8.48 -10.63
CA ASP A 167 12.26 8.74 -12.03
C ASP A 167 13.28 7.73 -12.56
N ARG A 168 13.03 7.18 -13.74
CA ARG A 168 13.93 6.17 -14.33
C ARG A 168 15.34 6.69 -14.60
N GLU A 169 15.48 7.91 -15.11
CA GLU A 169 16.76 8.40 -15.63
C GLU A 169 17.70 8.82 -14.50
N THR A 170 17.13 9.44 -13.47
CA THR A 170 17.88 10.05 -12.37
C THR A 170 17.81 9.25 -11.08
N GLY A 171 16.82 8.35 -10.94
CA GLY A 171 16.48 7.71 -9.67
C GLY A 171 15.90 8.66 -8.63
N SER A 172 15.55 9.88 -9.03
CA SER A 172 15.05 10.92 -8.14
C SER A 172 13.59 10.69 -7.76
N ASP A 173 13.25 10.98 -6.51
CA ASP A 173 11.88 11.09 -6.02
C ASP A 173 11.44 12.55 -5.78
N GLU A 174 12.24 13.52 -6.23
CA GLU A 174 11.90 14.93 -6.10
C GLU A 174 10.66 15.28 -6.94
N PRO A 175 9.65 15.97 -6.37
CA PRO A 175 8.40 16.28 -7.07
C PRO A 175 8.59 16.99 -8.41
N SER A 176 9.57 17.90 -8.50
CA SER A 176 9.86 18.63 -9.73
C SER A 176 10.34 17.73 -10.89
N VAL A 177 10.96 16.59 -10.58
CA VAL A 177 11.37 15.60 -11.58
C VAL A 177 10.18 14.71 -11.93
N LEU A 178 9.53 14.14 -10.90
CA LEU A 178 8.41 13.21 -11.06
C LEU A 178 7.23 13.77 -11.84
N ARG A 179 6.97 15.09 -11.75
CA ARG A 179 5.93 15.77 -12.53
C ARG A 179 6.07 15.59 -14.05
N THR A 180 7.29 15.36 -14.53
CA THR A 180 7.59 15.14 -15.95
C THR A 180 7.96 13.70 -16.29
N SER A 181 8.07 12.84 -15.28
CA SER A 181 8.43 11.44 -15.46
C SER A 181 7.26 10.66 -16.04
N THR A 182 7.57 9.79 -16.99
CA THR A 182 6.61 8.86 -17.62
C THR A 182 6.99 7.40 -17.39
N LYS A 183 8.11 7.18 -16.69
CA LYS A 183 8.80 5.91 -16.54
C LYS A 183 9.37 5.85 -15.13
N PHE A 184 9.19 4.71 -14.49
CA PHE A 184 9.48 4.55 -13.07
C PHE A 184 10.48 3.43 -12.83
N ILE A 185 11.14 3.43 -11.68
CA ILE A 185 12.05 2.36 -11.25
C ILE A 185 11.83 1.99 -9.79
N LEU A 186 12.28 0.79 -9.42
CA LEU A 186 12.58 0.44 -8.03
C LEU A 186 14.07 0.66 -7.77
N PRO A 187 14.44 1.66 -6.95
CA PRO A 187 15.84 1.88 -6.60
C PRO A 187 16.36 0.76 -5.68
N GLU A 188 17.68 0.59 -5.64
CA GLU A 188 18.33 -0.47 -4.86
C GLU A 188 17.98 -0.39 -3.36
N ALA A 189 17.78 0.81 -2.82
CA ALA A 189 17.35 1.01 -1.45
C ALA A 189 15.99 0.36 -1.16
N VAL A 190 15.02 0.47 -2.07
CA VAL A 190 13.69 -0.16 -1.94
C VAL A 190 13.79 -1.67 -2.06
N LEU A 191 14.61 -2.17 -3.01
CA LEU A 191 14.85 -3.61 -3.16
C LEU A 191 15.46 -4.22 -1.90
N ASN A 192 16.52 -3.59 -1.37
CA ASN A 192 17.22 -4.04 -0.18
C ASN A 192 16.33 -3.96 1.06
N TRP A 193 15.52 -2.90 1.18
CA TRP A 193 14.53 -2.77 2.24
C TRP A 193 13.51 -3.92 2.17
N ALA A 194 12.89 -4.17 1.01
CA ALA A 194 11.87 -5.21 0.87
C ALA A 194 12.41 -6.62 1.14
N ALA A 195 13.65 -6.89 0.70
CA ALA A 195 14.35 -8.14 0.97
C ALA A 195 14.60 -8.33 2.48
N ALA A 196 15.14 -7.30 3.15
CA ALA A 196 15.44 -7.35 4.58
C ALA A 196 14.17 -7.44 5.43
N GLU A 197 13.14 -6.67 5.08
CA GLU A 197 11.86 -6.64 5.76
C GLU A 197 11.15 -7.99 5.68
N THR A 198 11.20 -8.62 4.50
CA THR A 198 10.67 -9.97 4.29
C THR A 198 11.48 -10.98 5.10
N ALA A 199 12.81 -10.98 5.01
CA ALA A 199 13.66 -11.89 5.78
C ALA A 199 13.41 -11.80 7.30
N ALA A 200 13.16 -10.59 7.82
CA ALA A 200 12.90 -10.35 9.24
C ALA A 200 11.51 -10.80 9.70
N LYS A 201 10.51 -10.81 8.80
CA LYS A 201 9.10 -11.07 9.12
C LYS A 201 8.58 -12.42 8.65
N MET A 202 9.35 -13.13 7.83
CA MET A 202 9.08 -14.51 7.44
C MET A 202 9.34 -15.44 8.62
N ASP A 203 8.29 -16.12 9.06
CA ASP A 203 8.31 -17.21 10.04
C ASP A 203 7.31 -18.30 9.62
N ASP A 204 7.20 -19.37 10.42
CA ASP A 204 6.29 -20.51 10.15
C ASP A 204 4.81 -20.11 10.01
N GLY A 205 4.42 -18.90 10.44
CA GLY A 205 3.07 -18.38 10.29
C GLY A 205 2.80 -17.67 8.96
N VAL A 206 3.83 -17.27 8.22
CA VAL A 206 3.63 -16.59 6.92
C VAL A 206 3.45 -17.63 5.80
N LYS A 207 2.28 -17.59 5.18
CA LYS A 207 1.83 -18.51 4.13
C LYS A 207 1.74 -17.85 2.75
N GLY A 208 1.91 -16.53 2.66
CA GLY A 208 1.86 -15.78 1.42
C GLY A 208 2.44 -14.37 1.56
N ILE A 209 2.84 -13.80 0.44
CA ILE A 209 3.33 -12.43 0.33
C ILE A 209 2.43 -11.67 -0.65
N VAL A 210 2.04 -10.47 -0.27
CA VAL A 210 1.31 -9.54 -1.13
C VAL A 210 2.14 -8.28 -1.33
N TRP A 211 2.50 -7.98 -2.57
CA TRP A 211 3.09 -6.72 -2.99
C TRP A 211 1.95 -5.77 -3.40
N LEU A 212 1.83 -4.65 -2.69
CA LEU A 212 0.96 -3.53 -3.04
C LEU A 212 1.80 -2.41 -3.70
N SER A 213 1.38 -1.92 -4.85
CA SER A 213 2.06 -0.82 -5.58
C SER A 213 1.03 0.13 -6.19
N HIS A 214 1.33 1.42 -6.28
CA HIS A 214 0.59 2.27 -7.23
C HIS A 214 1.01 1.97 -8.66
N ILE A 215 2.30 2.14 -8.95
CA ILE A 215 2.86 1.99 -10.28
C ILE A 215 2.72 0.54 -10.72
N ALA A 216 2.16 0.35 -11.91
CA ALA A 216 2.02 -0.96 -12.50
C ALA A 216 3.37 -1.58 -12.85
N PHE A 217 3.45 -2.89 -12.66
CA PHE A 217 4.65 -3.71 -12.82
C PHE A 217 5.31 -3.47 -14.17
N LYS A 218 4.51 -3.37 -15.24
CA LYS A 218 5.00 -3.13 -16.60
C LYS A 218 5.68 -1.76 -16.78
N ASP A 219 5.26 -0.76 -16.01
CA ASP A 219 5.71 0.65 -16.08
C ASP A 219 6.91 0.92 -15.16
N ILE A 220 7.19 0.00 -14.23
CA ILE A 220 8.47 -0.08 -13.51
C ILE A 220 9.52 -0.62 -14.48
N GLU A 221 10.21 0.24 -15.21
CA GLU A 221 11.23 -0.19 -16.17
C GLU A 221 12.47 -0.73 -15.43
N ASN A 222 13.20 -1.63 -16.12
CA ASN A 222 14.43 -2.34 -15.67
C ASN A 222 14.21 -3.76 -15.11
N GLU A 223 15.32 -4.46 -14.85
CA GLU A 223 15.41 -5.77 -14.17
C GLU A 223 14.96 -5.72 -12.70
N SER A 224 14.81 -4.54 -12.09
CA SER A 224 14.58 -4.38 -10.65
C SER A 224 13.30 -5.05 -10.17
N ARG A 225 12.20 -4.95 -10.93
CA ARG A 225 10.95 -5.65 -10.64
C ARG A 225 11.11 -7.17 -10.65
N PHE A 226 11.89 -7.70 -11.59
CA PHE A 226 12.19 -9.12 -11.68
C PHE A 226 13.06 -9.57 -10.50
N ARG A 227 14.07 -8.76 -10.14
CA ARG A 227 14.93 -9.04 -8.97
C ARG A 227 14.11 -9.15 -7.69
N LEU A 228 13.15 -8.25 -7.47
CA LEU A 228 12.27 -8.34 -6.30
C LEU A 228 11.40 -9.60 -6.33
N VAL A 229 10.79 -9.94 -7.49
CA VAL A 229 10.03 -11.19 -7.64
C VAL A 229 10.88 -12.40 -7.28
N PHE A 230 12.10 -12.49 -7.81
CA PHE A 230 13.00 -13.60 -7.52
C PHE A 230 13.42 -13.64 -6.05
N GLU A 231 13.66 -12.49 -5.43
CA GLU A 231 13.99 -12.40 -4.00
C GLU A 231 12.86 -12.94 -3.12
N LEU A 232 11.64 -12.49 -3.38
CA LEU A 232 10.45 -12.90 -2.60
C LEU A 232 10.10 -14.38 -2.85
N ASN A 233 10.36 -14.91 -4.04
CA ASN A 233 10.10 -16.31 -4.36
C ASN A 233 11.02 -17.31 -3.64
N LYS A 234 12.14 -16.87 -3.03
CA LYS A 234 13.05 -17.75 -2.27
C LYS A 234 12.38 -18.39 -1.05
N TYR A 235 11.32 -17.78 -0.54
CA TYR A 235 10.61 -18.25 0.64
C TYR A 235 9.62 -19.38 0.33
N GLY A 236 9.39 -19.71 -0.95
CA GLY A 236 8.53 -20.83 -1.34
C GLY A 236 7.05 -20.63 -1.02
N VAL A 237 6.65 -19.41 -0.67
CA VAL A 237 5.24 -19.02 -0.47
C VAL A 237 4.72 -18.29 -1.71
N PRO A 238 3.40 -18.29 -1.95
CA PRO A 238 2.78 -17.56 -3.06
C PRO A 238 3.06 -16.06 -2.98
N LEU A 239 3.29 -15.46 -4.14
CA LEU A 239 3.45 -14.01 -4.30
C LEU A 239 2.29 -13.47 -5.16
N THR A 240 1.53 -12.54 -4.60
CA THR A 240 0.49 -11.80 -5.33
C THR A 240 0.86 -10.32 -5.39
N VAL A 241 0.65 -9.69 -6.55
CA VAL A 241 0.79 -8.24 -6.74
C VAL A 241 -0.58 -7.63 -6.96
N PHE A 242 -0.90 -6.55 -6.24
CA PHE A 242 -1.99 -5.64 -6.56
C PHE A 242 -1.44 -4.27 -6.94
N GLU A 243 -1.84 -3.76 -8.08
CA GLU A 243 -1.29 -2.53 -8.66
C GLU A 243 -2.35 -1.62 -9.30
N GLY A 244 -2.05 -0.33 -9.42
CA GLY A 244 -2.93 0.70 -10.00
C GLY A 244 -2.35 1.33 -11.27
N HIS A 245 -2.41 2.67 -11.35
CA HIS A 245 -1.75 3.56 -12.32
C HIS A 245 -2.24 3.49 -13.78
N THR A 246 -2.52 2.30 -14.32
CA THR A 246 -2.87 2.16 -15.75
C THR A 246 -4.31 2.55 -16.05
N HIS A 247 -5.12 2.73 -15.00
CA HIS A 247 -6.57 2.94 -15.03
C HIS A 247 -7.36 1.80 -15.70
N ALA A 248 -6.67 0.73 -16.13
CA ALA A 248 -7.23 -0.40 -16.85
C ALA A 248 -7.14 -1.67 -16.00
N GLU A 249 -8.18 -2.49 -16.09
CA GLU A 249 -8.15 -3.80 -15.45
C GLU A 249 -7.28 -4.76 -16.26
N ALA A 250 -6.34 -5.43 -15.58
CA ALA A 250 -5.55 -6.50 -16.18
C ALA A 250 -5.24 -7.60 -15.16
N PHE A 251 -4.90 -8.77 -15.69
CA PHE A 251 -4.50 -9.94 -14.94
C PHE A 251 -3.33 -10.61 -15.68
N ASP A 252 -2.29 -10.96 -14.94
CA ASP A 252 -1.12 -11.65 -15.47
C ASP A 252 -0.60 -12.70 -14.49
N GLU A 253 0.04 -13.76 -15.01
CA GLU A 253 0.68 -14.80 -14.23
C GLU A 253 2.02 -15.17 -14.86
N TRP A 254 3.06 -15.18 -14.04
CA TRP A 254 4.39 -15.57 -14.47
C TRP A 254 4.76 -16.91 -13.84
N TYR A 255 5.38 -17.76 -14.64
CA TYR A 255 5.73 -19.13 -14.25
C TYR A 255 7.25 -19.30 -14.20
N ASP A 256 7.69 -20.29 -13.43
CA ASP A 256 9.09 -20.69 -13.37
C ASP A 256 9.45 -21.44 -14.66
N ASP A 257 10.44 -20.95 -15.42
CA ASP A 257 10.84 -21.56 -16.70
C ASP A 257 11.30 -23.02 -16.52
N ASP A 258 11.89 -23.35 -15.37
CA ASP A 258 12.36 -24.69 -15.04
C ASP A 258 11.23 -25.59 -14.48
N ASN A 259 10.13 -24.97 -14.02
CA ASN A 259 8.96 -25.66 -13.50
C ASN A 259 7.66 -24.90 -13.85
N PRO A 260 7.12 -25.07 -15.07
CA PRO A 260 5.98 -24.28 -15.54
C PRO A 260 4.68 -24.49 -14.75
N ASP A 261 4.60 -25.54 -13.92
CA ASP A 261 3.48 -25.75 -13.00
C ASP A 261 3.58 -24.87 -11.72
N ARG A 262 4.70 -24.16 -11.55
CA ARG A 262 4.93 -23.23 -10.44
C ARG A 262 4.74 -21.79 -10.92
N THR A 263 3.68 -21.15 -10.46
CA THR A 263 3.51 -19.70 -10.56
C THR A 263 4.53 -18.98 -9.66
N LEU A 264 5.34 -18.09 -10.25
CA LEU A 264 6.24 -17.19 -9.54
C LEU A 264 5.50 -15.98 -8.97
N VAL A 265 4.56 -15.41 -9.74
CA VAL A 265 3.78 -14.25 -9.30
C VAL A 265 2.45 -14.20 -10.04
N THR A 266 1.39 -13.85 -9.31
CA THR A 266 0.08 -13.50 -9.86
C THR A 266 -0.12 -11.99 -9.71
N ILE A 267 -0.44 -11.30 -10.80
CA ILE A 267 -0.54 -9.83 -10.85
C ILE A 267 -1.97 -9.42 -11.17
N TYR A 268 -2.51 -8.51 -10.36
CA TYR A 268 -3.82 -7.91 -10.52
C TYR A 268 -3.69 -6.40 -10.67
N THR A 269 -3.92 -5.89 -11.87
CA THR A 269 -3.99 -4.45 -12.13
C THR A 269 -5.43 -3.98 -11.94
N LEU A 270 -5.62 -3.06 -11.01
CA LEU A 270 -6.92 -2.48 -10.68
C LEU A 270 -7.27 -1.36 -11.66
N PRO A 271 -8.54 -1.26 -12.08
CA PRO A 271 -9.03 -0.11 -12.81
C PRO A 271 -9.19 1.10 -11.88
N ALA A 272 -9.27 2.30 -12.46
CA ALA A 272 -9.48 3.50 -11.65
C ALA A 272 -10.89 3.60 -11.08
N VAL A 273 -11.01 3.99 -9.81
CA VAL A 273 -12.29 4.28 -9.15
C VAL A 273 -13.07 5.35 -9.93
N THR A 274 -12.39 6.34 -10.50
CA THR A 274 -13.01 7.46 -11.22
C THR A 274 -13.52 7.17 -12.62
N SER A 275 -13.37 5.94 -13.13
CA SER A 275 -13.77 5.57 -14.49
C SER A 275 -15.27 5.79 -14.80
N GLY A 276 -15.58 6.84 -15.56
CA GLY A 276 -16.91 7.15 -16.09
C GLY A 276 -17.95 7.52 -15.03
N ALA A 277 -19.22 7.20 -15.30
CA ALA A 277 -20.30 7.36 -14.31
C ALA A 277 -20.31 6.26 -13.22
N THR A 278 -19.55 5.19 -13.42
CA THR A 278 -19.44 4.04 -12.50
C THR A 278 -18.24 4.19 -11.56
N TYR A 279 -18.13 3.28 -10.59
CA TYR A 279 -16.91 3.10 -9.80
C TYR A 279 -16.57 1.62 -9.69
N LYS A 280 -15.29 1.34 -9.52
CA LYS A 280 -14.72 0.00 -9.52
C LYS A 280 -13.75 -0.18 -8.36
N TYR A 281 -13.75 -1.38 -7.80
CA TYR A 281 -12.86 -1.81 -6.72
C TYR A 281 -12.83 -3.34 -6.70
N TYR A 282 -11.87 -3.90 -5.98
CA TYR A 282 -11.78 -5.34 -5.74
C TYR A 282 -12.11 -5.66 -4.30
N ASN A 283 -13.07 -6.56 -4.09
CA ASN A 283 -13.22 -7.28 -2.83
C ASN A 283 -12.45 -8.60 -2.93
N VAL A 284 -11.33 -8.68 -2.22
CA VAL A 284 -10.40 -9.80 -2.29
C VAL A 284 -10.55 -10.65 -1.04
N THR A 285 -10.96 -11.89 -1.23
CA THR A 285 -11.00 -12.88 -0.16
C THR A 285 -9.73 -13.71 -0.23
N PHE A 286 -8.95 -13.68 0.85
CA PHE A 286 -7.75 -14.48 1.02
C PHE A 286 -8.06 -15.74 1.82
N SER A 287 -7.42 -16.85 1.48
CA SER A 287 -7.42 -18.06 2.29
C SER A 287 -6.10 -18.80 2.17
N GLU A 288 -5.57 -19.28 3.30
CA GLU A 288 -4.32 -20.05 3.37
C GLU A 288 -3.12 -19.37 2.68
N GLY A 289 -3.02 -18.04 2.77
CA GLY A 289 -1.93 -17.29 2.16
C GLY A 289 -2.09 -16.98 0.67
N LYS A 290 -3.25 -17.29 0.07
CA LYS A 290 -3.53 -17.07 -1.35
C LYS A 290 -4.80 -16.26 -1.54
N VAL A 291 -4.92 -15.61 -2.70
CA VAL A 291 -6.19 -15.11 -3.19
C VAL A 291 -7.10 -16.31 -3.50
N LYS A 292 -8.24 -16.39 -2.81
CA LYS A 292 -9.27 -17.40 -3.03
C LYS A 292 -10.31 -16.89 -4.04
N GLN A 293 -10.71 -15.63 -3.92
CA GLN A 293 -11.75 -15.02 -4.73
C GLN A 293 -11.51 -13.51 -4.87
N ILE A 294 -11.83 -12.97 -6.05
CA ILE A 294 -11.92 -11.53 -6.29
C ILE A 294 -13.31 -11.25 -6.82
N ASP A 295 -14.09 -10.52 -6.04
CA ASP A 295 -15.35 -9.94 -6.48
C ASP A 295 -15.07 -8.58 -7.11
N LYS A 296 -15.14 -8.55 -8.43
CA LYS A 296 -14.96 -7.35 -9.24
C LYS A 296 -16.28 -6.60 -9.28
N HIS A 297 -16.36 -5.49 -8.56
CA HIS A 297 -17.57 -4.69 -8.53
C HIS A 297 -17.54 -3.60 -9.60
N LEU A 298 -18.54 -3.63 -10.49
CA LEU A 298 -18.92 -2.52 -11.35
C LEU A 298 -20.28 -2.03 -10.86
N SER A 299 -20.30 -0.98 -10.04
CA SER A 299 -21.56 -0.47 -9.51
C SER A 299 -22.24 0.49 -10.49
N ALA A 300 -23.57 0.66 -10.33
CA ALA A 300 -24.40 1.52 -11.14
C ALA A 300 -24.00 3.01 -10.99
N ALA A 301 -24.49 3.85 -11.91
CA ALA A 301 -24.20 5.28 -11.94
C ALA A 301 -24.40 5.93 -10.56
N ILE A 302 -23.53 6.87 -10.20
CA ILE A 302 -23.83 7.77 -9.07
C ILE A 302 -25.11 8.50 -9.45
N ASP A 303 -26.19 8.25 -8.71
CA ASP A 303 -27.44 8.99 -8.90
C ASP A 303 -27.14 10.48 -8.81
N ALA A 304 -27.61 11.24 -9.80
CA ALA A 304 -27.55 12.70 -9.78
C ALA A 304 -28.45 13.20 -8.64
N SER A 305 -27.89 13.33 -7.45
CA SER A 305 -28.53 13.96 -6.28
C SER A 305 -28.57 15.48 -6.43
#